data_AF-A0A382DK09-F1
#
_entry.id   AF-A0A382DK09-F1
#
_cell.length_a   1.000
_cell.length_b   1.000
_cell.length_c   1.000
_cell.angle_alpha   90.00
_cell.angle_beta   90.00
_cell.angle_gamma   90.00
#
_symmetry.space_group_name_H-M   'P 1'
#
loop_
_entity.id
_entity.type
_entity.pdbx_description
1 polymer ?
#
loop_
_entity_poly.entity_id
_entity_poly.type
_entity_poly.pdbx_seq_one_letter_code
_entity_poly.pdbx_strand_id
1 'polypeptide(L)'
;MFQTISWVSLGLVLAGIIGHCLLSPRQRLAKGKAAKGNGRSWWCCCSGDLSTLAKLRRLACLLAAGSLVMLFVTGFAGRLLFGEQITGYTLMLHVGLAPVFIVCTGFILVAWGYQCRLNEDDWQGLTSLMRLEKTDSGDTADLGWKLTFWLSMFLVVPVSLSMVLGMFQIFGTHGQELLISLHQYTSLALTLVAMIHVHLIIRRQCK
;
A
#
# COMPACT_ATOMS: atom_id res chain seq x y z
N MET A 1 -22.12 -10.18 -3.05
CA MET A 1 -21.16 -9.76 -4.10
C MET A 1 -19.81 -9.32 -3.53
N PHE A 2 -19.79 -8.37 -2.59
CA PHE A 2 -18.55 -7.85 -1.98
C PHE A 2 -17.60 -8.92 -1.42
N GLN A 3 -18.13 -9.91 -0.69
CA GLN A 3 -17.33 -10.97 -0.07
C GLN A 3 -16.59 -11.81 -1.13
N THR A 4 -17.27 -12.19 -2.21
CA THR A 4 -16.68 -12.92 -3.34
C THR A 4 -15.58 -12.11 -4.01
N ILE A 5 -15.84 -10.83 -4.32
CA ILE A 5 -14.87 -9.93 -4.93
C ILE A 5 -13.63 -9.79 -4.03
N SER A 6 -13.83 -9.65 -2.71
CA SER A 6 -12.75 -9.51 -1.73
C SER A 6 -11.88 -10.76 -1.69
N TRP A 7 -12.47 -11.96 -1.60
CA TRP A 7 -11.72 -13.21 -1.58
C TRP A 7 -10.95 -13.45 -2.88
N VAL A 8 -11.58 -13.23 -4.03
CA VAL A 8 -10.95 -13.41 -5.35
C VAL A 8 -9.79 -12.42 -5.52
N SER A 9 -9.99 -11.15 -5.19
CA SER A 9 -8.95 -10.13 -5.35
C SER A 9 -7.78 -10.32 -4.38
N LEU A 10 -8.03 -10.61 -3.10
CA LEU A 10 -6.99 -10.94 -2.12
C LEU A 10 -6.22 -12.19 -2.54
N GLY A 11 -6.93 -13.25 -2.94
CA GLY A 11 -6.32 -14.49 -3.43
C GLY A 11 -5.44 -14.26 -4.65
N LEU A 12 -5.91 -13.47 -5.62
CA LEU A 12 -5.17 -13.14 -6.84
C LEU A 12 -3.88 -12.36 -6.53
N VAL A 13 -3.96 -11.32 -5.69
CA VAL A 13 -2.78 -10.52 -5.31
C VAL A 13 -1.78 -11.35 -4.51
N LEU A 14 -2.25 -12.16 -3.56
CA LEU A 14 -1.38 -13.06 -2.79
C LEU A 14 -0.72 -14.10 -3.69
N ALA A 15 -1.48 -14.76 -4.56
CA ALA A 15 -0.95 -15.73 -5.51
C ALA A 15 0.06 -15.08 -6.48
N GLY A 16 -0.22 -13.86 -6.95
CA GLY A 16 0.70 -13.09 -7.77
C GLY A 16 2.00 -12.76 -7.05
N ILE A 17 1.92 -12.28 -5.80
CA ILE A 17 3.10 -12.01 -4.95
C ILE A 17 3.90 -13.29 -4.71
N ILE A 18 3.24 -14.41 -4.35
CA ILE A 18 3.89 -15.69 -4.09
C ILE A 18 4.54 -16.24 -5.37
N GLY A 19 3.81 -16.29 -6.48
CA GLY A 19 4.34 -16.74 -7.76
C GLY A 19 5.54 -15.91 -8.21
N HIS A 20 5.47 -14.59 -8.06
CA HIS A 20 6.58 -13.70 -8.37
C HIS A 20 7.78 -13.90 -7.44
N CYS A 21 7.55 -14.15 -6.13
CA CYS A 21 8.59 -14.53 -5.17
C CYS A 21 9.24 -15.88 -5.52
N LEU A 22 8.48 -16.86 -6.00
CA LEU A 22 8.95 -18.21 -6.34
C LEU A 22 9.65 -18.30 -7.71
N LEU A 23 9.32 -17.42 -8.66
CA LEU A 23 9.95 -17.36 -9.98
C LEU A 23 11.22 -16.48 -10.00
N SER A 24 11.28 -15.47 -9.14
CA SER A 24 12.43 -14.60 -8.89
C SER A 24 13.74 -15.23 -8.33
N PRO A 25 13.80 -16.43 -7.70
CA PRO A 25 15.03 -16.95 -7.09
C PRO A 25 16.09 -17.35 -8.12
N ARG A 26 15.69 -17.71 -9.36
CA ARG A 26 16.63 -18.22 -10.38
C ARG A 26 17.66 -17.19 -10.85
N GLN A 27 17.38 -15.88 -10.80
CA GLN A 27 18.37 -14.85 -11.11
C GLN A 27 19.34 -14.54 -9.96
N ARG A 28 18.96 -14.82 -8.70
CA ARG A 28 19.79 -14.55 -7.52
C ARG A 28 20.96 -15.53 -7.39
N LEU A 29 20.79 -16.78 -7.81
CA LEU A 29 21.83 -17.82 -7.75
C LEU A 29 22.92 -17.63 -8.82
N ALA A 30 22.57 -17.08 -9.99
CA ALA A 30 23.55 -16.76 -11.04
C ALA A 30 24.42 -15.54 -10.67
N LYS A 31 23.82 -14.52 -10.02
CA LYS A 31 24.55 -13.32 -9.56
C LYS A 31 25.36 -13.55 -8.27
N GLY A 32 24.95 -14.51 -7.44
CA GLY A 32 25.61 -14.86 -6.17
C GLY A 32 27.02 -15.45 -6.30
N LYS A 33 27.41 -15.97 -7.48
CA LYS A 33 28.81 -16.37 -7.73
C LYS A 33 29.73 -15.22 -8.16
N ALA A 34 29.17 -14.08 -8.59
CA ALA A 34 29.96 -12.90 -9.00
C ALA A 34 30.08 -11.83 -7.90
N ALA A 35 29.19 -11.83 -6.89
CA ALA A 35 29.17 -10.83 -5.82
C ALA A 35 29.71 -11.34 -4.48
N LYS A 36 30.70 -12.23 -4.49
CA LYS A 36 31.42 -12.63 -3.28
C LYS A 36 32.48 -11.58 -2.95
N GLY A 37 32.03 -10.42 -2.49
CA GLY A 37 32.93 -9.35 -2.06
C GLY A 37 32.27 -7.99 -2.02
N ASN A 38 31.35 -7.75 -1.09
CA ASN A 38 31.31 -6.52 -0.28
C ASN A 38 30.14 -6.62 0.72
N GLY A 39 30.38 -7.25 1.87
CA GLY A 39 29.51 -7.12 3.02
C GLY A 39 29.65 -5.70 3.61
N ARG A 40 28.90 -4.74 3.06
CA ARG A 40 28.61 -3.46 3.73
C ARG A 40 27.12 -3.46 4.06
N SER A 41 26.75 -4.12 5.14
CA SER A 41 26.61 -3.49 6.47
C SER A 41 25.74 -2.23 6.37
N TRP A 42 24.43 -2.48 6.49
CA TRP A 42 23.33 -1.70 7.07
C TRP A 42 23.66 -0.34 7.74
N TRP A 43 24.87 -0.09 8.25
CA TRP A 43 25.13 0.86 9.32
C TRP A 43 25.84 2.18 8.97
N CYS A 44 26.08 2.55 7.71
CA CYS A 44 26.99 3.66 7.39
C CYS A 44 26.39 4.85 6.61
N CYS A 45 25.21 5.34 7.02
CA CYS A 45 24.69 6.65 6.56
C CYS A 45 24.10 7.48 7.72
N CYS A 46 24.82 7.55 8.85
CA CYS A 46 24.56 8.50 9.91
C CYS A 46 25.43 9.75 9.70
N SER A 47 24.81 10.86 9.29
CA SER A 47 25.38 12.19 9.51
C SER A 47 24.32 13.13 10.09
N GLY A 48 24.57 13.59 11.31
CA GLY A 48 23.98 14.75 11.98
C GLY A 48 22.47 14.77 12.12
N ASP A 49 21.79 15.52 11.24
CA ASP A 49 20.36 15.87 11.36
C ASP A 49 19.42 15.00 10.50
N LEU A 50 19.96 14.19 9.59
CA LEU A 50 19.15 13.26 8.79
C LEU A 50 18.69 12.01 9.57
N SER A 51 19.32 11.72 10.72
CA SER A 51 19.11 10.47 11.45
C SER A 51 17.77 10.43 12.20
N THR A 52 17.34 11.55 12.78
CA THR A 52 16.06 11.68 13.49
C THR A 52 14.90 11.66 12.50
N LEU A 53 15.01 12.40 11.40
CA LEU A 53 14.01 12.43 10.34
C LEU A 53 13.89 11.07 9.62
N ALA A 54 14.99 10.36 9.39
CA ALA A 54 14.96 9.00 8.87
C ALA A 54 14.30 8.00 9.85
N LYS A 55 14.61 8.10 11.15
CA LYS A 55 13.94 7.30 12.20
C LYS A 55 12.44 7.61 12.25
N LEU A 56 12.06 8.88 12.18
CA LEU A 56 10.66 9.32 12.20
C LEU A 56 9.91 8.82 10.97
N ARG A 57 10.50 8.90 9.77
CA ARG A 57 9.94 8.31 8.54
C ARG A 57 9.70 6.82 8.68
N ARG A 58 10.69 6.09 9.21
CA ARG A 58 10.56 4.65 9.44
C ARG A 58 9.46 4.34 10.45
N LEU A 59 9.38 5.09 11.54
CA LEU A 59 8.33 4.96 12.54
C LEU A 59 6.94 5.24 11.93
N ALA A 60 6.80 6.33 11.16
CA ALA A 60 5.55 6.66 10.48
C ALA A 60 5.13 5.57 9.48
N CYS A 61 6.07 4.98 8.73
CA CYS A 61 5.79 3.84 7.85
C CYS A 61 5.31 2.61 8.62
N LEU A 62 5.97 2.27 9.73
CA LEU A 62 5.58 1.14 10.58
C LEU A 62 4.21 1.37 11.21
N LEU A 63 3.94 2.57 11.73
CA LEU A 63 2.66 2.94 12.31
C LEU A 63 1.55 2.94 11.26
N ALA A 64 1.78 3.52 10.08
CA ALA A 64 0.83 3.49 8.98
C ALA A 64 0.50 2.06 8.55
N ALA A 65 1.52 1.23 8.31
CA ALA A 65 1.31 -0.17 7.95
C ALA A 65 0.60 -0.97 9.05
N GLY A 66 1.01 -0.81 10.31
CA GLY A 66 0.37 -1.46 11.45
C GLY A 66 -1.09 -1.04 11.63
N SER A 67 -1.37 0.25 11.56
CA SER A 67 -2.73 0.79 11.61
C SER A 67 -3.59 0.31 10.44
N LEU A 68 -3.05 0.23 9.22
CA LEU A 68 -3.76 -0.29 8.05
C LEU A 68 -4.11 -1.77 8.22
N VAL A 69 -3.19 -2.58 8.75
CA VAL A 69 -3.46 -3.99 9.06
C VAL A 69 -4.57 -4.11 10.09
N MET A 70 -4.52 -3.33 11.17
CA MET A 70 -5.56 -3.35 12.20
C MET A 70 -6.90 -2.86 11.66
N LEU A 71 -6.93 -1.82 10.83
CA LEU A 71 -8.14 -1.34 10.15
C LEU A 71 -8.70 -2.38 9.18
N PHE A 72 -7.84 -3.10 8.46
CA PHE A 72 -8.23 -4.20 7.60
C PHE A 72 -8.85 -5.34 8.41
N VAL A 73 -8.19 -5.79 9.48
CA VAL A 73 -8.70 -6.87 10.34
C VAL A 73 -10.03 -6.48 10.97
N THR A 74 -10.09 -5.32 11.63
CA THR A 74 -11.33 -4.84 12.27
C THR A 74 -12.44 -4.56 11.24
N GLY A 75 -12.07 -4.08 10.05
CA GLY A 75 -12.99 -3.72 8.97
C GLY A 75 -13.57 -4.89 8.19
N PHE A 76 -12.75 -5.91 7.97
CA PHE A 76 -13.04 -7.01 7.05
C PHE A 76 -13.20 -8.36 7.74
N ALA A 77 -12.63 -8.63 8.93
CA ALA A 77 -12.67 -9.97 9.52
C ALA A 77 -14.11 -10.45 9.78
N GLY A 78 -14.92 -9.65 10.48
CA GLY A 78 -16.32 -9.99 10.74
C GLY A 78 -17.13 -10.17 9.45
N ARG A 79 -16.86 -9.31 8.46
CA ARG A 79 -17.57 -9.31 7.19
C ARG A 79 -17.19 -10.46 6.25
N LEU A 80 -15.92 -10.85 6.23
CA LEU A 80 -15.41 -11.93 5.37
C LEU A 80 -15.72 -13.31 5.95
N LEU A 81 -15.71 -13.44 7.29
CA LEU A 81 -15.94 -14.72 7.98
C LEU A 81 -17.42 -14.97 8.26
N PHE A 82 -18.15 -13.96 8.72
CA PHE A 82 -19.53 -14.12 9.22
C PHE A 82 -20.57 -13.34 8.41
N GLY A 83 -20.15 -12.50 7.45
CA GLY A 83 -21.06 -11.64 6.70
C GLY A 83 -21.65 -10.49 7.52
N GLU A 84 -21.20 -10.31 8.76
CA GLU A 84 -21.74 -9.35 9.71
C GLU A 84 -21.13 -7.96 9.53
N GLN A 85 -21.87 -6.93 9.98
CA GLN A 85 -21.36 -5.57 10.06
C GLN A 85 -20.52 -5.35 11.32
N ILE A 86 -19.62 -4.37 11.28
CA ILE A 86 -18.76 -4.02 12.41
C ILE A 86 -19.62 -3.42 13.53
N THR A 87 -19.54 -3.98 14.73
CA THR A 87 -20.28 -3.51 15.90
C THR A 87 -19.40 -3.49 17.16
N GLY A 88 -19.87 -2.80 18.21
CA GLY A 88 -19.26 -2.82 19.55
C GLY A 88 -17.80 -2.36 19.60
N TYR A 89 -16.98 -3.08 20.35
CA TYR A 89 -15.56 -2.75 20.57
C TYR A 89 -14.73 -2.75 19.28
N THR A 90 -15.06 -3.60 18.31
CA THR A 90 -14.38 -3.64 17.01
C THR A 90 -14.59 -2.32 16.25
N LEU A 91 -15.80 -1.76 16.31
CA LEU A 91 -16.10 -0.45 15.70
C LEU A 91 -15.31 0.67 16.39
N MET A 92 -15.27 0.66 17.72
CA MET A 92 -14.51 1.65 18.50
C MET A 92 -13.02 1.61 18.16
N LEU A 93 -12.44 0.41 18.06
CA LEU A 93 -11.04 0.24 17.62
C LEU A 93 -10.82 0.71 16.18
N HIS A 94 -11.72 0.36 15.25
CA HIS A 94 -11.61 0.75 13.85
C HIS A 94 -11.63 2.28 13.70
N VAL A 95 -12.62 2.95 14.30
CA VAL A 95 -12.74 4.40 14.25
C VAL A 95 -11.60 5.09 15.01
N GLY A 96 -11.14 4.53 16.12
CA GLY A 96 -10.02 5.08 16.90
C GLY A 96 -8.66 5.00 16.19
N LEU A 97 -8.43 3.96 15.39
CA LEU A 97 -7.18 3.77 14.64
C LEU A 97 -7.15 4.53 13.30
N ALA A 98 -8.31 4.87 12.74
CA ALA A 98 -8.40 5.57 11.46
C ALA A 98 -7.65 6.92 11.46
N PRO A 99 -7.76 7.81 12.47
CA PRO A 99 -6.97 9.04 12.55
C PRO A 99 -5.47 8.80 12.57
N VAL A 100 -5.00 7.75 13.28
CA VAL A 100 -3.57 7.40 13.34
C VAL A 100 -3.05 7.07 11.95
N PHE A 101 -3.81 6.26 11.19
CA PHE A 101 -3.49 5.93 9.80
C PHE A 101 -3.45 7.18 8.91
N ILE A 102 -4.45 8.05 8.99
CA ILE A 102 -4.55 9.27 8.18
C ILE A 102 -3.37 10.21 8.46
N VAL A 103 -3.05 10.47 9.73
CA VAL A 103 -1.94 11.35 10.12
C VAL A 103 -0.59 10.78 9.67
N CYS A 104 -0.34 9.49 9.90
CA CYS A 104 0.90 8.85 9.48
C CYS A 104 1.05 8.86 7.95
N THR A 105 -0.03 8.59 7.22
CA THR A 105 -0.02 8.59 5.76
C THR A 105 0.16 9.99 5.19
N GLY A 106 -0.47 11.01 5.79
CA GLY A 106 -0.26 12.41 5.44
C GLY A 106 1.20 12.84 5.64
N PHE A 107 1.81 12.44 6.77
CA PHE A 107 3.24 12.67 6.99
C PHE A 107 4.12 11.98 5.93
N ILE A 108 3.81 10.73 5.58
CA ILE A 108 4.51 9.99 4.52
C ILE A 108 4.37 10.69 3.17
N LEU A 109 3.18 11.15 2.82
CA LEU A 109 2.92 11.89 1.58
C LEU A 109 3.82 13.12 1.46
N VAL A 110 3.91 13.93 2.52
CA VAL A 110 4.77 15.13 2.54
C VAL A 110 6.25 14.74 2.52
N ALA A 111 6.63 13.71 3.28
CA ALA A 111 8.02 13.31 3.44
C ALA A 111 8.61 12.63 2.19
N TRP A 112 7.80 11.92 1.40
CA TRP A 112 8.21 11.16 0.22
C TRP A 112 7.67 11.66 -1.10
N GLY A 113 6.73 12.62 -1.11
CA GLY A 113 6.12 13.13 -2.35
C GLY A 113 7.14 13.62 -3.37
N TYR A 114 8.23 14.25 -2.91
CA TYR A 114 9.33 14.66 -3.80
C TYR A 114 10.12 13.48 -4.39
N GLN A 115 10.38 12.43 -3.60
CA GLN A 115 11.13 11.25 -4.05
C GLN A 115 10.28 10.36 -4.99
N CYS A 116 8.96 10.40 -4.82
CA CYS A 116 8.00 9.71 -5.68
C CYS A 116 7.55 10.55 -6.88
N ARG A 117 8.21 11.69 -7.16
CA ARG A 117 7.82 12.53 -8.30
C ARG A 117 7.97 11.73 -9.60
N LEU A 118 6.91 11.73 -10.40
CA LEU A 118 6.91 11.14 -11.73
C LEU A 118 7.71 12.06 -12.66
N ASN A 119 8.76 11.54 -13.26
CA ASN A 119 9.59 12.24 -14.24
C ASN A 119 9.17 11.84 -15.67
N GLU A 120 9.76 12.50 -16.66
CA GLU A 120 9.45 12.27 -18.08
C GLU A 120 9.79 10.83 -18.53
N ASP A 121 10.88 10.27 -18.01
CA ASP A 121 11.27 8.87 -18.22
C ASP A 121 10.22 7.88 -17.67
N ASP A 122 9.59 8.21 -16.53
CA ASP A 122 8.52 7.39 -15.94
C ASP A 122 7.27 7.39 -16.85
N TRP A 123 6.99 8.51 -17.52
CA TRP A 123 5.88 8.64 -18.47
C TRP A 123 6.13 7.86 -19.76
N GLN A 124 7.37 7.83 -20.24
CA GLN A 124 7.78 6.97 -21.35
C GLN A 124 7.70 5.48 -20.97
N GLY A 125 8.08 5.13 -19.73
CA GLY A 125 7.89 3.79 -19.18
C GLY A 125 6.40 3.39 -19.09
N LEU A 126 5.53 4.30 -18.67
CA LEU A 126 4.09 4.06 -18.60
C LEU A 126 3.46 3.88 -19.99
N THR A 127 3.86 4.71 -20.96
CA THR A 127 3.34 4.63 -22.33
C THR A 127 3.81 3.36 -23.05
N SER A 128 5.05 2.91 -22.83
CA SER A 128 5.55 1.63 -23.35
C SER A 128 4.82 0.43 -22.72
N LEU A 129 4.53 0.46 -21.42
CA LEU A 129 3.68 -0.55 -20.75
C LEU A 129 2.26 -0.60 -21.34
N MET A 130 1.64 0.55 -21.58
CA MET A 130 0.31 0.61 -22.21
C MET A 130 0.32 0.06 -23.64
N ARG A 131 1.46 0.16 -24.33
CA ARG A 131 1.68 -0.42 -25.66
C ARG A 131 2.08 -1.91 -25.62
N LEU A 132 2.13 -2.53 -24.43
CA LEU A 132 2.60 -3.91 -24.24
C LEU A 132 4.00 -4.15 -24.84
N GLU A 133 4.82 -3.10 -24.88
CA GLU A 133 6.19 -3.18 -25.35
C GLU A 133 7.06 -3.84 -24.29
N LYS A 134 8.08 -4.59 -24.72
CA LYS A 134 8.96 -5.32 -23.80
C LYS A 134 9.91 -4.37 -23.09
N THR A 135 9.45 -3.77 -22.00
CA THR A 135 10.28 -2.95 -21.10
C THR A 135 11.21 -3.83 -20.27
N ASP A 136 12.41 -3.35 -19.96
CA ASP A 136 13.32 -4.07 -19.07
C ASP A 136 12.69 -4.25 -17.67
N SER A 137 12.99 -5.39 -17.03
CA SER A 137 12.48 -5.74 -15.70
C SER A 137 13.05 -4.84 -14.59
N GLY A 138 14.10 -4.08 -14.90
CA GLY A 138 14.67 -3.02 -14.05
C GLY A 138 13.73 -1.83 -13.89
N ASP A 139 13.37 -1.23 -15.03
CA ASP A 139 12.63 0.04 -15.11
C ASP A 139 11.16 -0.08 -14.67
N THR A 140 10.52 -1.21 -14.99
CA THR A 140 9.13 -1.48 -14.57
C THR A 140 8.95 -1.50 -13.05
N ALA A 141 9.96 -1.96 -12.31
CA ALA A 141 9.92 -1.97 -10.85
C ALA A 141 10.11 -0.56 -10.26
N ASP A 142 10.90 0.31 -10.90
CA ASP A 142 11.10 1.70 -10.45
C ASP A 142 9.87 2.57 -10.75
N LEU A 143 9.18 2.33 -11.86
CA LEU A 143 7.90 2.97 -12.16
C LEU A 143 6.78 2.46 -11.23
N GLY A 144 6.73 1.14 -11.00
CA GLY A 144 5.66 0.50 -10.24
C GLY A 144 5.54 0.99 -8.79
N TRP A 145 6.66 1.20 -8.08
CA TRP A 145 6.59 1.67 -6.68
C TRP A 145 6.10 3.12 -6.58
N LYS A 146 6.46 4.00 -7.54
CA LYS A 146 5.95 5.39 -7.61
C LYS A 146 4.47 5.42 -7.94
N LEU A 147 4.03 4.62 -8.91
CA LEU A 147 2.61 4.53 -9.29
C LEU A 147 1.76 4.01 -8.13
N THR A 148 2.20 2.92 -7.49
CA THR A 148 1.48 2.36 -6.33
C THR A 148 1.48 3.32 -5.15
N PHE A 149 2.54 4.10 -4.93
CA PHE A 149 2.55 5.18 -3.94
C PHE A 149 1.44 6.20 -4.21
N TRP A 150 1.42 6.81 -5.41
CA TRP A 150 0.41 7.83 -5.74
C TRP A 150 -1.01 7.27 -5.75
N LEU A 151 -1.19 6.05 -6.24
CA LEU A 151 -2.48 5.37 -6.21
C LEU A 151 -2.96 5.12 -4.78
N SER A 152 -2.08 4.69 -3.87
CA SER A 152 -2.41 4.57 -2.44
C SER A 152 -2.81 5.92 -1.85
N MET A 153 -2.03 6.98 -2.08
CA MET A 153 -2.34 8.33 -1.56
C MET A 153 -3.67 8.86 -2.09
N PHE A 154 -3.94 8.62 -3.38
CA PHE A 154 -5.23 8.95 -3.99
C PHE A 154 -6.38 8.18 -3.35
N LEU A 155 -6.22 6.87 -3.11
CA LEU A 155 -7.24 6.02 -2.49
C LEU A 155 -7.51 6.33 -1.01
N VAL A 156 -6.55 6.88 -0.26
CA VAL A 156 -6.79 7.33 1.12
C VAL A 156 -7.86 8.40 1.18
N VAL A 157 -7.95 9.27 0.17
CA VAL A 157 -8.92 10.37 0.13
C VAL A 157 -10.36 9.87 0.12
N PRO A 158 -10.84 9.08 -0.87
CA PRO A 158 -12.21 8.58 -0.88
C PRO A 158 -12.48 7.60 0.27
N VAL A 159 -11.51 6.81 0.74
CA VAL A 159 -11.68 5.95 1.93
C VAL A 159 -12.03 6.79 3.15
N SER A 160 -11.27 7.86 3.40
CA SER A 160 -11.46 8.71 4.57
C SER A 160 -12.70 9.57 4.43
N LEU A 161 -12.88 10.21 3.28
CA LEU A 161 -13.98 11.14 3.02
C LEU A 161 -15.34 10.42 3.06
N SER A 162 -15.44 9.22 2.47
CA SER A 162 -16.70 8.47 2.46
C SER A 162 -17.18 8.16 3.88
N MET A 163 -16.28 7.78 4.79
CA MET A 163 -16.66 7.47 6.17
C MET A 163 -16.91 8.73 7.00
N VAL A 164 -16.08 9.77 6.86
CA VAL A 164 -16.31 11.05 7.55
C VAL A 164 -17.67 11.62 7.16
N LEU A 165 -18.00 11.64 5.87
CA LEU A 165 -19.32 12.06 5.40
C LEU A 165 -20.43 11.13 5.85
N GLY A 166 -20.18 9.81 5.89
CA GLY A 166 -21.14 8.81 6.36
C GLY A 166 -21.49 8.92 7.85
N MET A 167 -20.60 9.50 8.66
CA MET A 167 -20.87 9.79 10.07
C MET A 167 -21.84 10.96 10.25
N PHE A 168 -21.96 11.85 9.25
CA PHE A 168 -22.93 12.93 9.29
C PHE A 168 -24.21 12.49 8.57
N GLN A 169 -25.35 12.62 9.25
CA GLN A 169 -26.69 12.31 8.70
C GLN A 169 -27.17 13.40 7.71
N ILE A 170 -26.26 13.94 6.89
CA ILE A 170 -26.54 15.01 5.92
C ILE A 170 -27.15 14.42 4.64
N PHE A 171 -26.79 13.19 4.31
CA PHE A 171 -27.32 12.46 3.17
C PHE A 171 -28.47 11.56 3.61
N GLY A 172 -29.49 11.43 2.74
CA GLY A 172 -30.57 10.45 2.94
C GLY A 172 -30.07 9.00 2.90
N THR A 173 -30.96 8.05 3.13
CA THR A 173 -30.67 6.60 3.22
C THR A 173 -29.83 6.08 2.05
N HIS A 174 -30.22 6.42 0.81
CA HIS A 174 -29.50 6.00 -0.38
C HIS A 174 -28.07 6.55 -0.45
N GLY A 175 -27.85 7.79 0.00
CA GLY A 175 -26.53 8.39 0.05
C GLY A 175 -25.63 7.70 1.08
N GLN A 176 -26.18 7.28 2.23
CA GLN A 176 -25.44 6.52 3.24
C GLN A 176 -25.04 5.13 2.73
N GLU A 177 -25.93 4.43 2.03
CA GLU A 177 -25.61 3.15 1.40
C GLU A 177 -24.47 3.27 0.37
N LEU A 178 -24.49 4.34 -0.42
CA LEU A 178 -23.45 4.65 -1.40
C LEU A 178 -22.12 4.97 -0.70
N LEU A 179 -22.12 5.77 0.36
CA LEU A 179 -20.93 6.11 1.13
C LEU A 179 -20.30 4.88 1.79
N ILE A 180 -21.12 4.01 2.38
CA ILE A 180 -20.67 2.74 2.96
C ILE A 180 -20.08 1.84 1.86
N SER A 181 -20.74 1.74 0.72
CA SER A 181 -20.24 0.94 -0.41
C SER A 181 -18.91 1.48 -0.94
N LEU A 182 -18.81 2.80 -1.13
CA LEU A 182 -17.57 3.47 -1.53
C LEU A 182 -16.46 3.19 -0.53
N HIS A 183 -16.71 3.38 0.77
CA HIS A 183 -15.73 3.12 1.82
C HIS A 183 -15.19 1.68 1.74
N GLN A 184 -16.09 0.71 1.54
CA GLN A 184 -15.74 -0.71 1.48
C GLN A 184 -14.89 -1.07 0.27
N TYR A 185 -15.31 -0.67 -0.94
CA TYR A 185 -14.57 -0.98 -2.17
C TYR A 185 -13.24 -0.21 -2.24
N THR A 186 -13.22 1.05 -1.83
CA THR A 186 -11.98 1.84 -1.82
C THR A 186 -11.01 1.35 -0.75
N SER A 187 -11.48 0.88 0.41
CA SER A 187 -10.62 0.27 1.45
C SER A 187 -10.01 -1.05 0.98
N LEU A 188 -10.79 -1.86 0.25
CA LEU A 188 -10.27 -3.08 -0.38
C LEU A 188 -9.19 -2.75 -1.41
N ALA A 189 -9.48 -1.81 -2.32
CA ALA A 189 -8.51 -1.36 -3.32
C ALA A 189 -7.23 -0.80 -2.67
N LEU A 190 -7.35 0.04 -1.64
CA LEU A 190 -6.23 0.59 -0.90
C LEU A 190 -5.37 -0.51 -0.28
N THR A 191 -6.00 -1.52 0.33
CA THR A 191 -5.28 -2.65 0.93
C THR A 191 -4.50 -3.44 -0.12
N LEU A 192 -5.12 -3.76 -1.26
CA LEU A 192 -4.47 -4.49 -2.35
C LEU A 192 -3.28 -3.70 -2.91
N VAL A 193 -3.46 -2.41 -3.18
CA VAL A 193 -2.39 -1.54 -3.68
C VAL A 193 -1.27 -1.41 -2.65
N ALA A 194 -1.59 -1.28 -1.35
CA ALA A 194 -0.60 -1.22 -0.29
C ALA A 194 0.22 -2.53 -0.18
N MET A 195 -0.41 -3.70 -0.34
CA MET A 195 0.31 -4.98 -0.37
C MET A 195 1.29 -5.04 -1.55
N ILE A 196 0.86 -4.63 -2.74
CA ILE A 196 1.71 -4.55 -3.93
C ILE A 196 2.85 -3.54 -3.69
N HIS A 197 2.56 -2.38 -3.13
CA HIS A 197 3.53 -1.34 -2.85
C HIS A 197 4.63 -1.83 -1.89
N VAL A 198 4.25 -2.46 -0.77
CA VAL A 198 5.18 -3.05 0.20
C VAL A 198 6.04 -4.13 -0.46
N HIS A 199 5.44 -4.99 -1.29
CA HIS A 199 6.18 -6.00 -2.04
C HIS A 199 7.24 -5.37 -2.97
N LEU A 200 6.88 -4.32 -3.72
CA LEU A 200 7.80 -3.62 -4.61
C LEU A 200 8.95 -2.94 -3.85
N ILE A 201 8.66 -2.32 -2.70
CA ILE A 201 9.69 -1.74 -1.82
C ILE A 201 10.67 -2.81 -1.35
N ILE A 202 10.18 -3.94 -0.84
CA ILE A 202 11.03 -5.04 -0.34
C ILE A 202 11.93 -5.56 -1.47
N ARG A 203 11.40 -5.71 -2.69
CA ARG A 203 12.19 -6.12 -3.85
C ARG A 203 13.26 -5.11 -4.22
N ARG A 204 12.96 -3.82 -4.18
CA ARG A 204 13.92 -2.75 -4.51
C ARG A 204 15.09 -2.73 -3.53
N GLN A 205 14.82 -2.95 -2.24
CA GLN A 205 15.88 -3.03 -1.22
C GLN A 205 16.72 -4.32 -1.29
N CYS A 206 16.21 -5.37 -1.93
CA CYS A 206 16.89 -6.64 -2.12
C CYS A 206 17.69 -6.75 -3.43
N LYS A 207 17.61 -5.75 -4.32
CA LYS A 207 18.42 -5.67 -5.55
C LYS A 207 19.78 -5.07 -5.25
#